data_AF-A0A920RK47-F1
#
_entry.id   AF-A0A920RK47-F1
#
_cell.length_a   1.000
_cell.length_b   1.000
_cell.length_c   1.000
_cell.angle_alpha   90.00
_cell.angle_beta   90.00
_cell.angle_gamma   90.00
#
_symmetry.space_group_name_H-M   'P 1'
#
loop_
_entity.id
_entity.type
_entity.pdbx_description
1 polymer ?
#
loop_
_entity_poly.entity_id
_entity_poly.type
_entity_poly.pdbx_seq_one_letter_code
_entity_poly.pdbx_strand_id
1 'polypeptide(L)' 'MPELREGFESDNGNVVLDVRNLTLSNPHEMEKKINNIPGVVENGIFAERRAGILLISSENGVECLET' A
#
# COMPACT_ATOMS: atom_id res chain seq x y z
N MET A 1 -11.28 11.81 1.65
CA MET A 1 -12.33 10.79 1.53
C MET A 1 -11.85 9.79 0.48
N PRO A 2 -12.16 8.49 0.58
CA PRO A 2 -11.81 7.54 -0.48
C PRO A 2 -12.45 7.93 -1.82
N GLU A 3 -11.69 7.82 -2.91
CA GLU A 3 -12.10 8.13 -4.29
C GLU A 3 -12.14 6.84 -5.10
N LEU A 4 -13.26 6.55 -5.79
CA LEU A 4 -13.34 5.42 -6.70
C LEU A 4 -12.43 5.67 -7.91
N ARG A 5 -11.58 4.68 -8.25
CA ARG A 5 -10.78 4.73 -9.47
C ARG A 5 -11.65 4.35 -10.67
N GLU A 6 -12.25 5.37 -11.28
CA GLU A 6 -13.17 5.20 -12.41
C GLU A 6 -12.52 4.50 -13.61
N GLY A 7 -13.26 3.56 -14.21
CA GLY A 7 -12.81 2.80 -15.38
C GLY A 7 -11.66 1.82 -15.10
N PHE A 8 -11.32 1.57 -13.84
CA PHE A 8 -10.34 0.58 -13.43
C PHE A 8 -11.00 -0.60 -12.73
N GLU A 9 -10.57 -1.80 -13.11
CA GLU A 9 -10.90 -3.05 -12.47
C GLU A 9 -9.61 -3.86 -12.34
N SER A 10 -9.39 -4.50 -11.20
CA SER A 10 -8.25 -5.40 -11.05
C SER A 10 -8.41 -6.67 -11.89
N ASP A 11 -7.34 -7.42 -12.04
CA ASP A 11 -7.35 -8.77 -12.63
C ASP A 11 -8.34 -9.72 -11.95
N ASN A 12 -8.58 -9.53 -10.65
CA ASN A 12 -9.55 -10.27 -9.84
C ASN A 12 -10.98 -9.71 -9.91
N GLY A 13 -11.24 -8.71 -10.76
CA GLY A 13 -12.57 -8.15 -10.96
C GLY A 13 -13.04 -7.18 -9.88
N ASN A 14 -12.12 -6.60 -9.09
CA ASN A 14 -12.47 -5.71 -7.99
C ASN A 14 -12.23 -4.24 -8.33
N VAL A 15 -13.07 -3.36 -7.78
CA VAL A 15 -12.85 -1.91 -7.82
C VAL A 15 -11.72 -1.50 -6.89
N VAL A 16 -11.11 -0.34 -7.15
CA VAL A 16 -10.08 0.25 -6.29
C VAL A 16 -10.55 1.59 -5.74
N LEU A 17 -10.36 1.78 -4.44
CA LEU A 17 -10.57 3.06 -3.75
C LEU A 17 -9.22 3.70 -3.42
N ASP A 18 -8.93 4.85 -4.03
CA ASP A 18 -7.74 5.64 -3.77
C ASP A 18 -7.97 6.54 -2.53
N VAL A 19 -7.09 6.43 -1.53
CA VAL A 19 -7.19 7.21 -0.29
C VAL A 19 -6.01 8.18 -0.18
N ARG A 20 -6.29 9.47 -0.39
CA ARG A 20 -5.29 10.55 -0.29
C ARG A 20 -5.18 11.08 1.15
N ASN A 21 -4.00 11.59 1.49
CA ASN A 21 -3.71 12.27 2.77
C ASN A 21 -3.99 11.40 4.01
N LEU A 22 -3.81 10.08 3.89
CA LEU A 22 -3.93 9.18 5.02
C LEU A 22 -2.71 9.33 5.94
N THR A 23 -2.93 9.69 7.19
CA THR A 23 -1.87 9.72 8.20
C THR A 23 -1.50 8.29 8.61
N LEU A 24 -0.31 7.85 8.22
CA LEU A 24 0.22 6.51 8.52
C LEU A 24 1.20 6.54 9.70
N SER A 25 0.76 7.02 10.87
CA SER A 25 1.60 7.07 12.07
C SER A 25 2.00 5.69 12.60
N ASN A 26 1.12 4.69 12.40
CA ASN A 26 1.41 3.28 12.62
C ASN A 26 0.87 2.47 11.43
N PRO A 27 1.69 2.23 10.40
CA PRO A 27 1.27 1.51 9.19
C PRO A 27 0.77 0.08 9.47
N HIS A 28 1.36 -0.62 10.43
CA HIS A 28 1.00 -1.99 10.81
C HIS A 28 -0.44 -2.08 11.34
N GLU A 29 -0.78 -1.19 12.28
CA GLU A 29 -2.13 -1.11 12.82
C GLU A 29 -3.14 -0.61 11.78
N MET A 30 -2.73 0.28 10.87
CA MET A 30 -3.60 0.74 9.79
C MET A 30 -3.93 -0.39 8.80
N GLU A 31 -2.91 -1.13 8.34
CA GLU A 31 -3.06 -2.29 7.46
C GLU A 31 -4.04 -3.30 8.06
N LYS A 32 -3.83 -3.68 9.34
CA LYS A 32 -4.73 -4.59 10.07
C LYS A 32 -6.16 -4.08 10.15
N LYS A 33 -6.35 -2.78 10.41
CA LYS A 33 -7.70 -2.19 10.48
C LYS A 33 -8.40 -2.25 9.14
N ILE A 34 -7.72 -1.91 8.05
CA ILE A 34 -8.29 -1.94 6.70
C ILE A 34 -8.65 -3.39 6.31
N ASN A 35 -7.77 -4.34 6.59
CA ASN A 35 -8.02 -5.77 6.31
C ASN A 35 -9.24 -6.35 7.05
N ASN A 36 -9.68 -5.73 8.16
CA ASN A 36 -10.85 -6.17 8.91
C ASN A 36 -12.16 -5.49 8.48
N ILE A 37 -12.15 -4.64 7.44
CA ILE A 37 -13.36 -4.02 6.90
C ILE A 37 -14.04 -5.02 5.94
N PRO A 38 -15.30 -5.43 6.18
CA PRO A 38 -16.00 -6.34 5.27
C PRO A 38 -16.08 -5.77 3.84
N GLY A 39 -15.72 -6.60 2.86
CA GLY A 39 -15.66 -6.22 1.45
C GLY A 39 -14.29 -5.71 0.98
N VAL A 40 -13.35 -5.43 1.90
CA VAL A 40 -11.94 -5.23 1.52
C VAL A 40 -11.36 -6.59 1.13
N VAL A 41 -10.78 -6.64 -0.06
CA VAL A 41 -10.03 -7.80 -0.54
C VAL A 41 -8.56 -7.68 -0.15
N GLU A 42 -7.95 -6.52 -0.37
CA GLU A 42 -6.54 -6.23 -0.05
C GLU A 42 -6.33 -4.72 0.07
N ASN A 43 -5.23 -4.28 0.67
CA ASN A 43 -4.82 -2.88 0.68
C ASN A 43 -3.34 -2.68 0.31
N GLY A 44 -2.98 -1.45 -0.07
CA GLY A 44 -1.63 -1.15 -0.57
C GLY A 44 -0.55 -0.91 0.50
N ILE A 45 -0.82 -1.18 1.78
CA ILE A 45 0.13 -0.98 2.87
C ILE A 45 0.83 -2.32 3.13
N PHE A 46 2.17 -2.34 3.01
CA PHE A 46 3.00 -3.53 3.25
C PHE A 46 3.80 -3.37 4.54
N ALA A 47 3.13 -3.36 5.69
CA ALA A 47 3.76 -3.12 6.99
C ALA A 47 3.96 -4.41 7.80
N GLU A 48 3.02 -5.35 7.77
CA GLU A 48 3.15 -6.67 8.41
C GLU A 48 4.28 -7.48 7.75
N ARG A 49 4.36 -7.43 6.41
CA ARG A 49 5.44 -8.03 5.62
C ARG A 49 6.16 -6.98 4.78
N ARG A 50 7.01 -6.19 5.43
CA ARG A 50 7.87 -5.19 4.79
C ARG A 50 8.92 -5.82 3.85
N ALA A 51 9.51 -4.98 3.00
CA ALA A 51 10.70 -5.36 2.24
C ALA A 51 11.83 -5.82 3.20
N GLY A 52 12.66 -6.76 2.77
CA GLY A 52 13.90 -7.11 3.49
C GLY A 52 15.12 -6.39 2.93
N ILE A 53 15.07 -5.99 1.66
CA ILE A 53 16.10 -5.22 0.97
C ILE A 53 15.41 -4.12 0.16
N LEU A 54 15.92 -2.90 0.24
CA LEU A 54 15.50 -1.75 -0.54
C LEU A 54 16.66 -1.29 -1.44
N LEU A 55 16.41 -1.23 -2.75
CA LEU A 55 17.34 -0.70 -3.74
C LEU A 55 16.91 0.71 -4.15
N ILE A 56 17.74 1.71 -3.89
CA ILE A 56 17.44 3.12 -4.16
C ILE A 56 18.35 3.62 -5.27
N SER A 57 17.78 3.99 -6.42
CA SER A 57 18.53 4.57 -7.54
C SER A 57 18.59 6.10 -7.42
N SER A 58 19.78 6.67 -7.56
CA SER A 58 20.03 8.12 -7.62
C SER A 58 21.06 8.44 -8.71
N GLU A 59 21.36 9.73 -8.92
CA GLU A 59 22.44 10.16 -9.81
C GLU A 59 23.82 9.60 -9.41
N ASN A 60 23.99 9.23 -8.13
CA ASN A 60 25.23 8.67 -7.60
C ASN A 60 25.32 7.13 -7.74
N GLY A 61 24.33 6.49 -8.36
CA GLY A 61 24.23 5.04 -8.49
C GLY A 61 23.12 4.41 -7.64
N VAL A 62 23.23 3.09 -7.43
CA VAL A 62 22.23 2.30 -6.68
C VAL A 62 22.75 1.99 -5.28
N GLU A 63 21.99 2.40 -4.27
CA GLU A 63 22.21 2.06 -2.87
C GLU A 63 21.35 0.85 -2.48
N CYS A 64 21.91 -0.04 -1.67
CA CYS A 64 21.23 -1.23 -1.16
C CYS A 64 21.13 -1.16 0.37
N LEU A 65 19.91 -1.14 0.90
CA LEU A 65 19.61 -1.08 2.33
C LEU A 65 18.91 -2.36 2.78
N GLU A 66 19.35 -2.97 3.88
CA GLU A 66 18.58 -4.01 4.58
C GLU A 66 17.57 -3.34 5.52
N THR A 67 16.30 -3.77 5.48
CA THR A 67 15.18 -3.04 6.08
C THR A 67 14.52 -3.71 7.28
#